data_AF-A0A089LZ22-F1
#
_entry.id   AF-A0A089LZ22-F1
#
_cell.length_a   1.000
_cell.length_b   1.000
_cell.length_c   1.000
_cell.angle_alpha   90.00
_cell.angle_beta   90.00
_cell.angle_gamma   90.00
#
_symmetry.space_group_name_H-M   'P 1'
#
loop_
_entity.id
_entity.type
_entity.pdbx_description
1 polymer ?
#
loop_
_entity_poly.entity_id
_entity_poly.type
_entity_poly.pdbx_seq_one_letter_code
_entity_poly.pdbx_strand_id
1 'polypeptide(L)'
;MNLKLVPLRIPSGWSVTLNDFTESYPERFIDDDYEHRWEFKEDILQLRSKSRNKIIDLGWYPEFSADGQYKLVLVDTSEEDEEGSFCWNVIFEFESKSIEDIRLKIEELLQL
;
A
#
# COMPACT_ATOMS: atom_id res chain seq x y z
N MET A 1 8.11 20.82 4.02
CA MET A 1 8.54 20.09 5.25
C MET A 1 8.53 18.61 4.92
N ASN A 2 9.40 17.79 5.49
CA ASN A 2 9.32 16.33 5.28
C ASN A 2 8.17 15.77 6.13
N LEU A 3 7.22 15.11 5.48
CA LEU A 3 6.16 14.38 6.18
C LEU A 3 6.74 13.19 6.95
N LYS A 4 6.04 12.76 7.99
CA LYS A 4 6.40 11.55 8.74
C LYS A 4 5.74 10.34 8.10
N LEU A 5 6.38 9.19 8.21
CA LEU A 5 5.78 7.91 7.83
C LEU A 5 4.68 7.54 8.82
N VAL A 6 3.61 6.93 8.31
CA VAL A 6 2.54 6.36 9.12
C VAL A 6 3.13 5.19 9.94
N PRO A 7 2.93 5.16 11.27
CA PRO A 7 3.45 4.08 12.09
C PRO A 7 2.70 2.76 11.83
N LEU A 8 3.44 1.70 11.50
CA LEU A 8 2.91 0.35 11.26
C LEU A 8 3.50 -0.65 12.27
N ARG A 9 2.63 -1.51 12.83
CA ARG A 9 3.04 -2.65 13.68
C ARG A 9 3.36 -3.87 12.82
N ILE A 10 4.57 -3.92 12.27
CA ILE A 10 5.00 -5.01 11.38
C ILE A 10 5.55 -6.20 12.21
N PRO A 11 4.89 -7.38 12.20
CA PRO A 11 5.39 -8.55 12.90
C PRO A 11 6.60 -9.17 12.19
N SER A 12 7.33 -10.03 12.89
CA SER A 12 8.45 -10.80 12.31
C SER A 12 8.00 -11.63 11.11
N GLY A 13 8.87 -11.77 10.10
CA GLY A 13 8.58 -12.53 8.88
C GLY A 13 8.09 -11.66 7.71
N TRP A 14 8.00 -10.35 7.90
CA TRP A 14 7.76 -9.36 6.86
C TRP A 14 9.00 -8.48 6.65
N SER A 15 9.26 -8.15 5.40
CA SER A 15 10.27 -7.17 4.99
C SER A 15 9.59 -5.99 4.32
N VAL A 16 10.05 -4.77 4.64
CA VAL A 16 9.66 -3.57 3.91
C VAL A 16 10.51 -3.48 2.65
N THR A 17 9.89 -3.53 1.47
CA THR A 17 10.59 -3.38 0.18
C THR A 17 10.45 -1.97 -0.38
N LEU A 18 9.35 -1.28 -0.08
CA LEU A 18 9.09 0.13 -0.38
C LEU A 18 8.27 0.74 0.77
N ASN A 19 8.54 2.00 1.15
CA ASN A 19 7.67 2.72 2.09
C ASN A 19 7.79 4.25 1.95
N ASP A 20 6.80 4.81 1.26
CA ASP A 20 6.50 6.22 1.14
C ASP A 20 5.11 6.55 1.75
N PHE A 21 4.57 5.68 2.62
CA PHE A 21 3.26 5.91 3.24
C PHE A 21 3.36 6.95 4.35
N THR A 22 3.01 8.20 4.04
CA THR A 22 3.19 9.35 4.92
C THR A 22 1.88 9.87 5.53
N GLU A 23 1.99 10.66 6.61
CA GLU A 23 0.90 11.40 7.25
C GLU A 23 0.48 12.61 6.38
N SER A 24 0.06 12.36 5.13
CA SER A 24 -0.14 13.37 4.07
C SER A 24 -1.51 14.06 4.07
N TYR A 25 -2.39 13.79 5.04
CA TYR A 25 -3.74 14.38 5.18
C TYR A 25 -4.59 14.30 3.89
N PRO A 26 -5.01 13.09 3.44
CA PRO A 26 -5.75 12.90 2.20
C PRO A 26 -7.05 13.71 2.12
N GLU A 27 -7.66 14.03 3.26
CA GLU A 27 -8.87 14.86 3.34
C GLU A 27 -8.65 16.32 2.88
N ARG A 28 -7.40 16.78 2.82
CA ARG A 28 -7.03 18.10 2.29
C ARG A 28 -6.74 18.07 0.79
N PHE A 29 -6.59 16.89 0.20
CA PHE A 29 -6.34 16.73 -1.22
C PHE A 29 -7.66 16.85 -1.99
N ILE A 30 -8.14 18.08 -2.12
CA ILE A 30 -9.41 18.42 -2.80
C ILE A 30 -9.22 18.86 -4.25
N ASP A 31 -8.01 19.26 -4.61
CA ASP A 31 -7.61 19.67 -5.95
C ASP A 31 -6.11 19.41 -6.18
N ASP A 32 -5.72 19.56 -7.44
CA ASP A 32 -4.39 19.26 -7.97
C ASP A 32 -3.29 20.26 -7.53
N ASP A 33 -3.64 21.34 -6.83
CA ASP A 33 -2.71 22.34 -6.28
C ASP A 33 -2.24 21.98 -4.86
N TYR A 34 -2.72 20.86 -4.30
CA TYR A 34 -2.30 20.39 -2.98
C TYR A 34 -0.80 20.16 -2.88
N GLU A 35 -0.16 20.77 -1.87
CA GLU A 35 1.32 20.79 -1.73
C GLU A 35 1.96 19.39 -1.61
N HIS A 36 1.18 18.41 -1.15
CA HIS A 36 1.61 17.02 -0.95
C HIS A 36 1.02 16.06 -1.99
N ARG A 37 0.52 16.57 -3.12
CA ARG A 37 0.00 15.76 -4.23
C ARG A 37 0.90 14.58 -4.60
N TRP A 38 2.21 14.78 -4.61
CA TRP A 38 3.22 13.77 -5.01
C TRP A 38 3.34 12.58 -4.05
N GLU A 39 2.75 12.65 -2.86
CA GLU A 39 2.66 11.51 -1.92
C GLU A 39 1.60 10.50 -2.35
N PHE A 40 0.67 10.89 -3.24
CA PHE A 40 -0.44 10.07 -3.70
C PHE A 40 -0.13 9.46 -5.07
N LYS A 41 0.72 8.44 -5.11
CA LYS A 41 1.18 7.74 -6.32
C LYS A 41 0.76 6.27 -6.34
N GLU A 42 0.94 5.57 -7.46
CA GLU A 42 0.57 4.15 -7.55
C GLU A 42 1.44 3.25 -6.66
N ASP A 43 2.70 3.60 -6.41
CA ASP A 43 3.62 2.81 -5.57
C ASP A 43 3.91 3.53 -4.24
N ILE A 44 3.18 3.22 -3.17
CA ILE A 44 3.33 3.87 -1.86
C ILE A 44 3.98 2.97 -0.83
N LEU A 45 3.54 1.72 -0.69
CA LEU A 45 4.07 0.80 0.31
C LEU A 45 4.05 -0.61 -0.25
N GLN A 46 5.15 -1.34 -0.04
CA GLN A 46 5.21 -2.76 -0.34
C GLN A 46 5.87 -3.51 0.81
N LEU A 47 5.13 -4.50 1.34
CA LEU A 47 5.58 -5.42 2.38
C LEU A 47 5.57 -6.83 1.83
N ARG A 48 6.67 -7.56 2.01
CA ARG A 48 6.81 -8.92 1.49
C ARG A 48 7.09 -9.92 2.59
N SER A 49 6.37 -11.04 2.57
CA SER A 49 6.71 -12.23 3.35
C SER A 49 7.05 -13.39 2.42
N LYS A 50 8.35 -13.70 2.31
CA LYS A 50 8.81 -14.84 1.49
C LYS A 50 8.35 -16.18 2.05
N SER A 51 8.30 -16.33 3.38
CA SER A 51 7.86 -17.58 4.01
C SER A 51 6.37 -17.86 3.85
N ARG A 52 5.55 -16.81 3.65
CA ARG A 52 4.10 -16.91 3.46
C ARG A 52 3.68 -16.85 2.00
N ASN A 53 4.62 -16.58 1.07
CA ASN A 53 4.34 -16.26 -0.32
C ASN A 53 3.29 -15.14 -0.46
N LYS A 54 3.48 -14.05 0.29
CA LYS A 54 2.56 -12.90 0.28
C LYS A 54 3.26 -11.58 0.02
N ILE A 55 2.57 -10.70 -0.69
CA ILE A 55 2.89 -9.28 -0.80
C ILE A 55 1.65 -8.48 -0.37
N ILE A 56 1.85 -7.47 0.48
CA ILE A 56 0.88 -6.40 0.72
C ILE A 56 1.40 -5.20 -0.06
N ASP A 57 0.58 -4.66 -0.93
CA ASP A 57 0.94 -3.55 -1.82
C ASP A 57 -0.13 -2.45 -1.72
N LEU A 58 0.31 -1.21 -1.65
CA LEU A 58 -0.53 -0.03 -1.46
C LEU A 58 -0.16 1.03 -2.48
N GLY A 59 -1.18 1.54 -3.16
CA GLY A 59 -1.10 2.68 -4.05
C GLY A 59 -2.25 3.65 -3.88
N TRP A 60 -2.21 4.76 -4.59
CA TRP A 60 -3.30 5.70 -4.75
C TRP A 60 -3.69 5.81 -6.22
N TYR A 61 -4.98 5.61 -6.52
CA TYR A 61 -5.48 5.53 -7.89
C TYR A 61 -6.72 6.42 -8.10
N PRO A 62 -6.79 7.21 -9.19
CA PRO A 62 -5.68 7.49 -10.12
C PRO A 62 -4.56 8.28 -9.43
N GLU A 63 -3.31 8.05 -9.86
CA GLU A 63 -2.16 8.74 -9.29
C GLU A 63 -2.29 10.25 -9.37
N PHE A 64 -1.77 10.92 -8.34
CA PHE A 64 -1.69 12.35 -8.21
C PHE A 64 -3.04 13.06 -8.43
N SER A 65 -4.16 12.40 -8.13
CA SER A 65 -5.48 12.97 -8.36
C SER A 65 -6.27 13.05 -7.07
N ALA A 66 -6.91 14.20 -6.83
CA ALA A 66 -7.83 14.40 -5.72
C ALA A 66 -9.05 13.47 -5.79
N ASP A 67 -9.42 13.02 -6.99
CA ASP A 67 -10.51 12.05 -7.21
C ASP A 67 -10.10 10.63 -6.83
N GLY A 68 -8.80 10.37 -6.65
CA GLY A 68 -8.30 9.06 -6.28
C GLY A 68 -8.51 8.68 -4.83
N GLN A 69 -8.10 7.45 -4.52
CA GLN A 69 -8.11 6.89 -3.17
C GLN A 69 -7.04 5.81 -3.04
N TYR A 70 -6.72 5.44 -1.80
CA TYR A 70 -5.83 4.32 -1.59
C TYR A 70 -6.49 3.03 -2.05
N LYS A 71 -5.68 2.17 -2.68
CA LYS A 71 -5.99 0.80 -3.04
C LYS A 71 -4.93 -0.09 -2.43
N LEU A 72 -5.36 -0.94 -1.51
CA LEU A 72 -4.53 -1.90 -0.79
C LEU A 72 -4.86 -3.29 -1.32
N VAL A 73 -3.85 -4.03 -1.75
CA VAL A 73 -4.00 -5.40 -2.24
C VAL A 73 -3.16 -6.38 -1.44
N LEU A 74 -3.69 -7.59 -1.24
CA LEU A 74 -2.92 -8.75 -0.82
C LEU A 74 -2.73 -9.66 -2.03
N VAL A 75 -1.49 -10.03 -2.27
CA VAL A 75 -1.08 -10.85 -3.41
C VAL A 75 -0.55 -12.18 -2.90
N ASP A 76 -1.03 -13.26 -3.49
CA ASP A 76 -0.40 -14.57 -3.39
C ASP A 76 0.69 -14.70 -4.45
N THR A 77 1.89 -15.09 -4.03
CA THR A 77 3.05 -15.29 -4.90
C THR A 77 3.52 -16.75 -4.88
N SER A 78 2.66 -17.71 -4.52
CA SER A 78 3.03 -19.13 -4.44
C SER A 78 3.12 -19.83 -5.79
N GLU A 79 2.43 -19.31 -6.80
CA GLU A 79 2.40 -19.87 -8.14
C GLU A 79 3.39 -19.14 -9.05
N GLU A 80 3.99 -19.90 -9.96
CA GLU A 80 4.83 -19.41 -11.04
C GLU A 80 4.05 -19.58 -12.36
N ASP A 81 4.26 -18.65 -13.30
CA ASP A 81 3.77 -18.79 -14.67
C ASP A 81 4.61 -19.80 -15.46
N GLU A 82 4.22 -20.07 -16.71
CA GLU A 82 4.91 -21.02 -17.59
C GLU A 82 6.38 -20.63 -17.86
N GLU A 83 6.76 -19.38 -17.56
CA GLU A 83 8.09 -18.80 -17.76
C GLU A 83 8.93 -18.76 -16.47
N GLY A 84 8.40 -19.27 -15.37
CA GLY A 84 9.08 -19.34 -14.06
C GLY A 84 9.11 -18.01 -13.31
N SER A 85 8.27 -17.05 -13.67
CA SER A 85 8.05 -15.81 -12.93
C SER A 85 6.88 -15.97 -11.95
N PHE A 86 6.98 -15.37 -10.76
CA PHE A 86 5.89 -15.45 -9.79
C PHE A 86 4.64 -14.73 -10.32
N CYS A 87 3.49 -15.39 -10.27
CA CYS A 87 2.22 -14.82 -10.65
C CYS A 87 1.78 -13.75 -9.63
N TRP A 88 1.44 -12.56 -10.10
CA TRP A 88 0.79 -11.53 -9.27
C TRP A 88 -0.70 -11.87 -9.11
N ASN A 89 -1.01 -12.76 -8.17
CA ASN A 89 -2.39 -13.18 -7.92
C ASN A 89 -3.02 -12.37 -6.78
N VAL A 90 -3.82 -11.35 -7.11
CA VAL A 90 -4.54 -10.56 -6.11
C VAL A 90 -5.64 -11.41 -5.48
N ILE A 91 -5.51 -11.66 -4.17
CA ILE A 91 -6.45 -12.48 -3.40
C ILE A 91 -7.32 -11.66 -2.45
N PHE A 92 -7.00 -10.38 -2.25
CA PHE A 92 -7.81 -9.43 -1.50
C PHE A 92 -7.53 -8.01 -1.97
N GLU A 93 -8.57 -7.17 -1.94
CA GLU A 93 -8.50 -5.76 -2.28
C GLU A 93 -9.35 -4.94 -1.29
N PHE A 94 -8.85 -3.77 -0.90
CA PHE A 94 -9.54 -2.82 -0.05
C PHE A 94 -9.20 -1.40 -0.47
N GLU A 95 -10.22 -0.53 -0.54
CA GLU A 95 -10.06 0.86 -0.93
C GLU A 95 -10.59 1.79 0.17
N SER A 96 -9.87 2.88 0.44
CA SER A 96 -10.31 3.95 1.34
C SER A 96 -9.51 5.23 1.09
N LYS A 97 -10.08 6.40 1.39
CA LYS A 97 -9.32 7.65 1.47
C LYS A 97 -8.70 7.88 2.86
N SER A 98 -9.08 7.08 3.87
CA SER A 98 -8.64 7.26 5.26
C SER A 98 -7.30 6.55 5.50
N ILE A 99 -6.28 7.31 5.92
CA ILE A 99 -5.00 6.74 6.39
C ILE A 99 -5.23 5.74 7.51
N GLU A 100 -6.15 6.01 8.44
CA GLU A 100 -6.40 5.14 9.59
C GLU A 100 -7.04 3.81 9.16
N ASP A 101 -7.98 3.84 8.22
CA ASP A 101 -8.60 2.61 7.70
C ASP A 101 -7.55 1.74 6.99
N ILE A 102 -6.70 2.36 6.18
CA ILE A 102 -5.60 1.68 5.48
C ILE A 102 -4.59 1.12 6.48
N ARG A 103 -4.18 1.90 7.49
CA ARG A 103 -3.26 1.47 8.55
C ARG A 103 -3.80 0.24 9.29
N LEU A 104 -5.07 0.29 9.72
CA LEU A 104 -5.71 -0.82 10.42
C LEU A 104 -5.83 -2.05 9.52
N LYS A 105 -6.18 -1.87 8.25
CA LYS A 105 -6.28 -2.98 7.31
C LYS A 105 -4.92 -3.63 7.03
N ILE A 106 -3.86 -2.83 6.87
CA ILE A 106 -2.49 -3.36 6.75
C ILE A 106 -2.14 -4.20 7.98
N GLU A 107 -2.37 -3.69 9.19
CA GLU A 107 -2.07 -4.41 10.44
C GLU A 107 -2.87 -5.71 10.60
N GLU A 108 -4.10 -5.75 10.09
CA GLU A 108 -4.92 -6.97 10.01
C GLU A 108 -4.32 -7.99 9.03
N LEU A 109 -4.00 -7.56 7.80
CA LEU A 109 -3.42 -8.44 6.78
C LEU A 109 -2.05 -9.02 7.20
N LEU A 110 -1.28 -8.27 7.99
CA LEU A 110 0.01 -8.73 8.52
C LEU A 110 -0.10 -9.94 9.48
N GLN A 111 -1.29 -10.21 10.03
CA GLN A 111 -1.53 -11.35 10.90
C GLN A 111 -1.83 -12.67 10.15
N LEU A 112 -2.07 -12.60 8.83
CA LEU A 112 -2.31 -13.75 7.95
C LEU A 112 -1.01 -14.46 7.60
#